data_AF-A0A3D4B4F7-F1
#
_entry.id   AF-A0A3D4B4F7-F1
#
_cell.length_a   1.000
_cell.length_b   1.000
_cell.length_c   1.000
_cell.angle_alpha   90.00
_cell.angle_beta   90.00
_cell.angle_gamma   90.00
#
_symmetry.space_group_name_H-M   'P 1'
#
loop_
_entity.id
_entity.type
_entity.pdbx_description
1 polymer ?
#
loop_
_entity_poly.entity_id
_entity_poly.type
_entity_poly.pdbx_seq_one_letter_code
_entity_poly.pdbx_strand_id
1 'polypeptide(L)'
;MPTSPHPSSLVGVVMGSKSDWETMRHAEEILNSFDVPNECRILSAHRTPQRMAEYAAASEERGLEVIIAGAGGAAHLPGMMAAQT
;
A
#
# COMPACT_ATOMS: atom_id res chain seq x y z
N MET A 1 -4.62 -3.77 -11.62
CA MET A 1 -4.59 -2.29 -11.76
C MET A 1 -5.01 -1.73 -10.42
N PRO A 2 -4.42 -0.63 -9.91
CA PRO A 2 -4.78 -0.06 -8.61
C PRO A 2 -6.30 0.10 -8.46
N THR A 3 -6.86 -0.46 -7.38
CA THR A 3 -8.30 -0.51 -7.12
C THR A 3 -8.73 0.66 -6.24
N SER A 4 -9.98 1.13 -6.37
CA SER A 4 -10.52 2.20 -5.52
C SER A 4 -10.62 1.77 -4.05
N PRO A 5 -10.52 2.70 -3.08
CA PRO A 5 -10.52 2.33 -1.66
C PRO A 5 -11.89 1.80 -1.26
N HIS A 6 -11.90 0.65 -0.61
CA HIS A 6 -13.12 0.10 -0.01
C HIS A 6 -13.05 0.29 1.50
N PRO A 7 -14.14 0.74 2.15
CA PRO A 7 -14.19 0.94 3.60
C PRO A 7 -14.06 -0.37 4.40
N SER A 8 -13.96 -1.51 3.73
CA SER A 8 -13.77 -2.84 4.31
C SER A 8 -12.43 -3.47 3.96
N SER A 9 -11.50 -2.74 3.32
CA SER A 9 -10.16 -3.29 3.03
C SER A 9 -9.42 -3.55 4.35
N LEU A 10 -8.91 -4.77 4.52
CA LEU A 10 -8.09 -5.15 5.68
C LEU A 10 -6.59 -5.01 5.37
N VAL A 11 -6.21 -5.11 4.09
CA VAL A 11 -4.80 -5.05 3.65
C VAL A 11 -4.58 -3.94 2.62
N GLY A 12 -3.61 -3.07 2.86
CA GLY A 12 -3.15 -2.05 1.92
C GLY A 12 -1.89 -2.50 1.18
N VAL A 13 -1.97 -2.73 -0.14
CA VAL A 13 -0.82 -3.03 -1.01
C VAL A 13 -0.33 -1.74 -1.65
N VAL A 14 0.81 -1.23 -1.20
CA VAL A 14 1.32 0.09 -1.59
C VAL A 14 2.65 -0.03 -2.32
N MET A 15 2.82 0.73 -3.40
CA MET A 15 4.05 0.75 -4.18
C MET A 15 4.47 2.14 -4.63
N GLY A 16 5.76 2.34 -4.87
CA GLY A 16 6.32 3.65 -5.21
C GLY A 16 5.98 4.15 -6.62
N SER A 17 5.68 3.24 -7.54
CA SER A 17 5.52 3.51 -8.97
C SER A 17 4.64 2.47 -9.67
N LYS A 18 4.17 2.79 -10.88
CA LYS A 18 3.47 1.82 -11.73
C LYS A 18 4.36 0.65 -12.17
N SER A 19 5.67 0.87 -12.32
CA SER A 19 6.62 -0.19 -12.69
C SER A 19 6.76 -1.25 -11.60
N ASP A 20 6.51 -0.91 -10.34
CA ASP A 20 6.53 -1.89 -9.24
C ASP A 20 5.35 -2.89 -9.32
N TRP A 21 4.32 -2.59 -10.12
CA TRP A 21 3.11 -3.42 -10.24
C TRP A 21 3.40 -4.84 -10.71
N GLU A 22 4.38 -5.02 -11.59
CA GLU A 22 4.73 -6.35 -12.12
C GLU A 22 5.08 -7.33 -11.00
N THR A 23 5.76 -6.84 -9.95
CA THR A 23 6.09 -7.60 -8.74
C THR A 23 4.96 -7.59 -7.72
N MET A 24 4.39 -6.41 -7.44
CA MET A 24 3.45 -6.23 -6.33
C MET A 24 2.09 -6.88 -6.57
N ARG A 25 1.70 -7.10 -7.83
CA ARG A 25 0.44 -7.80 -8.16
C ARG A 25 0.35 -9.20 -7.54
N HIS A 26 1.48 -9.86 -7.29
CA HIS A 26 1.47 -11.18 -6.67
C HIS A 26 0.94 -11.16 -5.23
N ALA A 27 1.10 -10.04 -4.50
CA ALA A 27 0.47 -9.88 -3.19
C ALA A 27 -1.05 -9.76 -3.33
N GLU A 28 -1.55 -8.95 -4.28
CA GLU A 28 -2.99 -8.82 -4.56
C GLU A 28 -3.59 -10.17 -5.01
N GLU A 29 -2.92 -10.89 -5.91
CA GLU A 29 -3.35 -12.20 -6.41
C GLU A 29 -3.53 -13.20 -5.26
N ILE A 30 -2.58 -13.25 -4.31
CA ILE A 30 -2.68 -14.12 -3.13
C ILE A 30 -3.80 -13.67 -2.20
N LEU A 31 -3.89 -12.39 -1.86
CA LEU A 31 -4.96 -11.87 -0.99
C LEU A 31 -6.35 -12.18 -1.57
N ASN A 32 -6.52 -12.00 -2.88
CA ASN A 32 -7.75 -12.35 -3.58
C ASN A 32 -8.04 -13.86 -3.54
N SER A 33 -7.02 -14.73 -3.62
CA SER A 33 -7.22 -16.18 -3.55
C SER A 33 -7.72 -16.69 -2.18
N PHE A 34 -7.52 -15.89 -1.13
CA PHE A 34 -8.00 -16.15 0.23
C PHE A 34 -9.23 -15.30 0.59
N ASP A 35 -9.84 -14.60 -0.38
CA ASP A 35 -10.94 -13.67 -0.18
C ASP A 35 -10.65 -12.58 0.88
N VAL A 36 -9.39 -12.14 0.99
CA VAL A 36 -8.99 -11.07 1.91
C VAL A 36 -9.24 -9.71 1.25
N PRO A 37 -10.14 -8.86 1.79
CA PRO A 37 -10.39 -7.54 1.25
C PRO A 37 -9.12 -6.69 1.28
N ASN A 38 -8.73 -6.16 0.12
CA ASN A 38 -7.49 -5.41 -0.01
C ASN A 38 -7.66 -4.21 -0.94
N GLU A 39 -6.71 -3.29 -0.90
CA GLU A 39 -6.62 -2.18 -1.83
C GLU A 39 -5.20 -2.01 -2.38
N CYS A 40 -5.08 -1.58 -3.63
CA CYS A 40 -3.79 -1.34 -4.28
C CYS A 40 -3.56 0.16 -4.54
N ARG A 41 -2.42 0.71 -4.12
CA ARG A 41 -2.10 2.14 -4.21
C ARG A 41 -0.69 2.40 -4.75
N ILE A 42 -0.54 3.47 -5.54
CA ILE A 42 0.77 4.01 -5.91
C ILE A 42 1.03 5.25 -5.06
N LEU A 43 1.91 5.15 -4.08
CA LEU A 43 2.32 6.24 -3.18
C LEU A 43 3.85 6.26 -3.10
N SER A 44 4.44 7.40 -3.48
CA SER A 44 5.89 7.54 -3.51
C SER A 44 6.39 8.29 -2.28
N ALA A 45 7.29 7.66 -1.51
CA ALA A 45 7.96 8.33 -0.39
C ALA A 45 8.77 9.56 -0.82
N HIS A 46 9.37 9.55 -2.01
CA HIS A 46 10.19 10.67 -2.49
C HIS A 46 9.40 11.73 -3.28
N ARG A 47 8.35 11.32 -4.02
CA ARG A 47 7.63 12.24 -4.93
C ARG A 47 6.31 12.75 -4.36
N THR A 48 5.67 11.99 -3.49
CA THR A 48 4.39 12.35 -2.87
C THR A 48 4.41 12.05 -1.37
N PRO A 49 5.38 12.61 -0.62
CA PRO A 49 5.58 12.28 0.80
C PRO A 49 4.35 12.59 1.65
N GLN A 50 3.68 13.72 1.41
CA GLN A 50 2.48 14.11 2.17
C GLN A 50 1.34 13.11 1.99
N ARG A 51 1.01 12.73 0.76
CA ARG A 51 -0.04 11.74 0.46
C ARG A 51 0.27 10.36 1.07
N MET A 52 1.55 10.00 1.11
CA MET A 52 2.01 8.76 1.72
C MET A 52 1.80 8.80 3.24
N ALA A 53 2.18 9.90 3.91
CA ALA A 53 1.97 10.08 5.34
C ALA A 53 0.47 10.16 5.70
N GLU A 54 -0.34 10.88 4.92
CA GLU A 54 -1.80 10.94 5.10
C GLU A 54 -2.45 9.56 4.99
N TYR A 55 -1.99 8.73 4.04
CA TYR A 55 -2.47 7.35 3.90
C TYR A 55 -2.11 6.48 5.11
N ALA A 56 -0.87 6.56 5.58
CA ALA A 56 -0.40 5.79 6.74
C ALA A 56 -1.14 6.19 8.02
N ALA A 57 -1.23 7.50 8.29
CA ALA A 57 -1.85 8.01 9.52
C ALA A 57 -3.34 7.70 9.62
N ALA A 58 -4.04 7.60 8.48
CA ALA A 58 -5.44 7.22 8.44
C ALA A 58 -5.69 5.70 8.39
N SER A 59 -4.64 4.87 8.37
CA SER A 59 -4.78 3.43 8.08
C SER A 59 -5.58 2.69 9.17
N GLU A 60 -5.27 2.92 10.45
CA GLU A 60 -5.98 2.31 11.58
C GLU A 60 -7.45 2.74 11.64
N GLU A 61 -7.74 4.05 11.50
CA GLU A 61 -9.11 4.57 11.48
C GLU A 61 -9.95 3.97 10.35
N ARG A 62 -9.31 3.66 9.22
CA ARG A 62 -9.95 3.03 8.06
C ARG A 62 -10.16 1.52 8.21
N GLY A 63 -9.66 0.90 9.28
CA GLY A 63 -9.74 -0.53 9.53
C GLY A 63 -8.71 -1.36 8.77
N LEU A 64 -7.61 -0.76 8.30
CA LEU A 64 -6.49 -1.54 7.76
C LEU A 64 -5.77 -2.24 8.91
N GLU A 65 -5.56 -3.54 8.78
CA GLU A 65 -4.82 -4.36 9.74
C GLU A 65 -3.37 -4.56 9.32
N VAL A 66 -3.09 -4.52 8.00
CA VAL A 66 -1.75 -4.78 7.44
C VAL A 66 -1.47 -3.84 6.26
N ILE A 67 -0.23 -3.35 6.17
CA ILE A 67 0.30 -2.65 4.98
C ILE A 67 1.43 -3.48 4.37
N ILE A 68 1.29 -3.85 3.10
CA ILE A 68 2.34 -4.46 2.28
C ILE A 68 2.94 -3.36 1.40
N ALA A 69 4.13 -2.88 1.72
CA ALA A 69 4.79 -1.80 1.00
C ALA A 69 5.98 -2.31 0.15
N GLY A 70 6.00 -1.99 -1.14
CA GLY A 70 7.08 -2.34 -2.08
C GLY A 70 7.77 -1.13 -2.70
N ALA A 71 9.10 -1.16 -2.75
CA ALA A 71 9.92 -0.15 -3.42
C ALA A 71 11.26 -0.73 -3.89
N GLY A 72 11.87 -0.13 -4.92
CA GLY A 72 13.20 -0.46 -5.41
C GLY A 72 14.22 0.67 -5.20
N GLY A 73 15.52 0.35 -5.31
CA GLY A 73 16.62 1.32 -5.15
C GLY A 73 16.77 1.79 -3.69
N ALA A 74 16.72 3.10 -3.45
CA ALA A 74 16.62 3.66 -2.10
C ALA A 74 15.21 3.44 -1.53
N ALA A 75 14.91 2.19 -1.16
CA ALA A 75 13.56 1.69 -0.86
C ALA A 75 13.02 2.18 0.50
N HIS A 76 12.72 3.48 0.61
CA HIS A 76 12.28 4.10 1.87
C HIS A 76 10.79 3.96 2.15
N LEU A 77 9.97 3.59 1.16
CA LEU A 77 8.51 3.53 1.33
C LEU A 77 8.08 2.67 2.52
N PRO A 78 8.58 1.44 2.74
CA PRO A 78 8.13 0.62 3.86
C PRO A 78 8.47 1.24 5.22
N GLY A 79 9.70 1.75 5.38
CA GLY A 79 10.13 2.36 6.64
C GLY A 79 9.37 3.65 6.95
N MET A 80 9.09 4.48 5.94
CA MET A 80 8.33 5.71 6.14
C MET A 80 6.85 5.45 6.43
N MET A 81 6.23 4.43 5.83
CA MET A 81 4.87 4.00 6.19
C MET A 81 4.81 3.54 7.63
N ALA A 82 5.75 2.67 8.05
CA ALA A 82 5.81 2.15 9.41
C ALA A 82 6.01 3.23 10.48
N ALA A 83 6.66 4.35 10.14
CA ALA A 83 6.89 5.46 11.06
C ALA A 83 5.68 6.41 11.22
N GLN A 84 4.64 6.26 10.40
CA GLN A 84 3.51 7.17 10.30
C GLN A 84 2.16 6.49 10.58
N THR A 85 2.17 5.22 10.98
CA THR A 85 1.00 4.42 11.32
C THR A 85 1.01 4.05 12.80
#